data_AF-A0A972ZNH0-F1
#
_entry.id   AF-A0A972ZNH0-F1
#
_cell.length_a   1.000
_cell.length_b   1.000
_cell.length_c   1.000
_cell.angle_alpha   90.00
_cell.angle_beta   90.00
_cell.angle_gamma   90.00
#
_symmetry.space_group_name_H-M   'P 1'
#
loop_
_entity.id
_entity.type
_entity.pdbx_description
1 polymer ?
#
loop_
_entity_poly.entity_id
_entity_poly.type
_entity_poly.pdbx_seq_one_letter_code
_entity_poly.pdbx_strand_id
1 'polypeptide(L)' 'MIRLFQPQIVRLLESRDDIVARWEANHPGVNVYEDRELEITSVIPISLDDQLKQACKALDSRN' A
#
# COMPACT_ATOMS: atom_id res chain seq x y z
N MET A 1 -10.65 9.86 -6.29
CA MET A 1 -9.29 9.30 -6.13
C MET A 1 -9.28 7.99 -5.34
N ILE A 2 -9.78 7.95 -4.09
CA ILE A 2 -9.66 6.74 -3.23
C ILE A 2 -10.26 5.47 -3.84
N ARG A 3 -11.45 5.52 -4.45
CA ARG A 3 -12.06 4.32 -5.07
C ARG A 3 -11.26 3.78 -6.25
N LEU A 4 -10.70 4.65 -7.07
CA LEU A 4 -9.97 4.26 -8.29
C LEU A 4 -8.68 3.51 -7.95
N PHE A 5 -8.02 3.88 -6.84
CA PHE A 5 -6.76 3.28 -6.38
C PHE A 5 -6.91 2.42 -5.12
N GLN A 6 -8.14 1.98 -4.80
CA GLN A 6 -8.38 1.13 -3.64
C GLN A 6 -7.48 -0.13 -3.60
N PRO A 7 -7.22 -0.83 -4.74
CA PRO A 7 -6.33 -1.98 -4.72
C PRO A 7 -4.89 -1.63 -4.31
N GLN A 8 -4.37 -0.49 -4.77
CA GLN A 8 -3.03 -0.02 -4.42
C GLN A 8 -2.93 0.39 -2.96
N ILE A 9 -3.98 1.01 -2.41
CA ILE A 9 -4.05 1.39 -0.99
C ILE A 9 -4.04 0.15 -0.11
N VAL A 10 -4.80 -0.90 -0.45
CA VAL A 10 -4.77 -2.17 0.30
C VAL A 10 -3.36 -2.75 0.30
N ARG A 11 -2.70 -2.80 -0.86
CA ARG A 11 -1.33 -3.31 -0.97
C ARG A 11 -0.32 -2.49 -0.15
N LEU A 12 -0.50 -1.19 -0.03
CA LEU A 12 0.34 -0.36 0.86
C LEU A 12 0.15 -0.74 2.32
N LEU A 13 -1.10 -0.95 2.76
CA LEU A 13 -1.40 -1.33 4.14
C LEU A 13 -0.84 -2.72 4.47
N GLU A 14 -1.05 -3.69 3.60
CA GLU A 14 -0.49 -5.04 3.76
C GLU A 14 1.05 -5.00 3.87
N SER A 15 1.71 -4.27 2.97
CA SER A 15 3.17 -4.12 2.98
C SER A 15 3.70 -3.43 4.23
N ARG A 16 3.00 -2.38 4.69
CA ARG A 16 3.33 -1.71 5.96
C ARG A 16 3.22 -2.69 7.12
N ASP A 17 2.12 -3.43 7.20
CA ASP A 17 1.85 -4.31 8.33
C ASP A 17 2.91 -5.43 8.41
N ASP A 18 3.33 -5.97 7.25
CA ASP A 18 4.44 -6.92 7.15
C ASP A 18 5.78 -6.34 7.63
N ILE A 19 6.10 -5.09 7.25
CA ILE A 19 7.35 -4.43 7.64
C ILE A 19 7.36 -4.12 9.13
N VAL A 20 6.26 -3.60 9.66
CA VAL A 20 6.10 -3.32 11.09
C VAL A 20 6.27 -4.60 11.91
N ALA A 21 5.60 -5.69 11.54
CA ALA A 21 5.70 -6.96 12.25
C ALA A 21 7.13 -7.51 12.25
N ARG A 22 7.85 -7.39 11.13
CA ARG A 22 9.27 -7.78 11.05
C ARG A 22 10.16 -6.88 11.89
N TRP A 23 9.89 -5.58 11.94
CA TRP A 23 10.67 -4.64 12.74
C TRP A 23 10.52 -4.91 14.23
N GLU A 24 9.29 -5.11 14.71
CA GLU A 24 8.99 -5.46 16.11
C GLU A 24 9.70 -6.76 16.52
N ALA A 25 9.68 -7.77 15.66
CA ALA A 25 10.36 -9.05 15.93
C ALA A 25 11.88 -8.90 16.05
N ASN A 26 12.49 -7.96 15.31
CA ASN A 26 13.93 -7.73 15.32
C ASN A 26 14.38 -6.74 16.41
N HIS A 27 13.48 -5.91 16.95
CA HIS A 27 13.77 -4.88 17.95
C HIS A 27 12.85 -5.02 19.18
N PRO A 28 12.99 -6.12 19.96
CA PRO A 28 12.13 -6.36 21.10
C PRO A 28 12.29 -5.26 22.16
N GLY A 29 11.16 -4.77 22.67
CA GLY A 29 11.12 -3.72 23.69
C GLY A 29 11.19 -2.29 23.15
N VAL A 30 11.37 -2.11 21.83
CA VAL A 30 11.21 -0.81 21.17
C VAL A 30 9.76 -0.65 20.74
N ASN A 31 9.18 0.53 20.99
CA ASN A 31 7.87 0.86 20.43
C ASN A 31 8.04 1.26 18.96
N VAL A 32 7.70 0.34 18.06
CA VAL A 32 7.81 0.52 16.61
C VAL A 32 7.10 1.77 16.07
N TYR A 33 6.04 2.25 16.75
CA TYR A 33 5.28 3.41 16.33
C TYR A 33 5.92 4.75 16.72
N GLU A 34 6.92 4.73 17.60
CA GLU A 34 7.69 5.91 18.04
C GLU A 34 9.12 5.86 17.48
N ASP A 35 9.47 4.81 16.74
CA ASP A 35 10.80 4.59 16.22
C ASP A 35 11.05 5.43 14.96
N ARG A 36 11.98 6.37 15.06
CA ARG A 36 12.34 7.27 13.96
C ARG A 36 13.19 6.60 12.89
N GLU A 37 13.76 5.44 13.16
CA GLU A 37 14.49 4.67 12.15
C GLU A 37 13.54 3.97 11.16
N LEU A 38 12.25 3.81 11.53
CA LEU A 38 11.20 3.24 10.69
C LEU A 38 10.28 4.33 10.10
N GLU A 39 10.84 5.25 9.31
CA GLU A 39 10.11 6.42 8.80
C GLU A 39 9.16 6.09 7.63
N ILE A 40 9.59 5.21 6.70
CA ILE A 40 8.79 4.82 5.53
C ILE A 40 8.60 3.31 5.53
N THR A 41 7.36 2.89 5.70
CA THR A 41 6.97 1.48 5.81
C THR A 41 6.47 0.87 4.51
N SER A 42 6.03 1.68 3.54
CA SER A 42 5.69 1.19 2.21
C SER A 42 5.61 2.35 1.21
N VAL A 43 5.95 2.06 -0.04
CA VAL A 43 5.79 2.98 -1.18
C VAL A 43 5.36 2.16 -2.38
N ILE A 44 4.44 2.70 -3.17
CA ILE A 44 4.06 2.10 -4.45
C ILE A 44 3.92 3.21 -5.51
N PRO A 45 4.53 3.07 -6.69
CA PRO A 45 4.26 3.97 -7.79
C PRO A 45 2.84 3.72 -8.32
N ILE A 46 2.13 4.80 -8.65
CA ILE A 46 0.81 4.74 -9.27
C ILE A 46 0.83 5.47 -10.62
N SER A 47 0.02 4.99 -11.56
CA SER A 47 -0.16 5.57 -12.89
C SER A 47 -1.66 5.79 -13.10
N LEU A 48 -2.05 7.05 -13.33
CA LEU A 48 -3.45 7.38 -13.59
C LEU A 48 -3.91 6.83 -14.93
N ASP A 49 -3.08 6.95 -15.97
CA ASP A 49 -3.42 6.52 -17.32
C ASP A 49 -3.66 5.01 -17.38
N ASP A 50 -2.82 4.23 -16.72
CA ASP A 50 -2.97 2.78 -16.69
C ASP A 50 -4.21 2.36 -15.89
N GLN A 51 -4.48 3.05 -14.78
CA GLN A 51 -5.65 2.77 -13.95
C GLN A 51 -6.96 3.12 -14.68
N LEU A 52 -6.99 4.22 -15.44
CA LEU A 52 -8.13 4.59 -16.27
C LEU A 52 -8.35 3.60 -17.41
N LYS A 53 -7.28 3.17 -18.11
CA LYS A 53 -7.36 2.14 -19.16
C LYS A 53 -7.98 0.85 -18.63
N GLN A 54 -7.56 0.40 -17.45
CA GLN A 54 -8.12 -0.80 -16.82
C GLN A 54 -9.60 -0.62 -16.43
N ALA A 55 -9.96 0.53 -15.87
CA ALA A 55 -11.33 0.82 -15.50
C ALA A 55 -12.27 0.86 -16.71
N CYS A 56 -11.88 1.54 -17.80
CA CYS A 56 -12.65 1.57 -19.04
C CYS A 56 -12.81 0.15 -19.61
N LYS A 57 -11.72 -0.62 -19.71
CA LYS A 57 -11.77 -2.02 -20.17
C LYS A 57 -12.76 -2.85 -19.34
N ALA A 58 -12.77 -2.69 -18.03
CA ALA A 58 -13.68 -3.43 -17.15
C ALA A 58 -15.15 -3.02 -17.31
N LEU A 59 -15.43 -1.77 -17.67
CA LEU A 59 -16.78 -1.30 -17.99
C LEU A 59 -17.25 -1.81 -19.37
N ASP A 60 -16.37 -1.80 -20.37
CA ASP A 60 -16.69 -2.29 -21.72
C ASP A 60 -16.95 -3.80 -21.75
N SER A 61 -16.22 -4.56 -20.93
CA SER A 61 -16.38 -6.03 -20.80
C SER A 61 -17.69 -6.46 -20.11
N ARG A 62 -18.48 -5.50 -19.61
CA ARG A 62 -19.71 -5.71 -18.84
C ARG A 62 -20.98 -5.41 -19.62
N ASN A 63 -20.85 -4.88 -20.84
CA ASN A 63 -21.91 -4.72 -21.84
C ASN A 63 -21.84 -5.85 -22.87
#